data_AF-A0A086J377-F1
#
_entry.id   AF-A0A086J377-F1
#
_cell.length_a   1.000
_cell.length_b   1.000
_cell.length_c   1.000
_cell.angle_alpha   90.00
_cell.angle_beta   90.00
_cell.angle_gamma   90.00
#
_symmetry.space_group_name_H-M   'P 1'
#
loop_
_entity.id
_entity.type
_entity.pdbx_description
1 polymer ?
#
loop_
_entity_poly.entity_id
_entity_poly.type
_entity_poly.pdbx_seq_one_letter_code
_entity_poly.pdbx_strand_id
1 'polypeptide(L)'
;MLIRAGRDAREVVASIIETYAKERNMSLTRENKERLLQHLLPYMKQSLNIPSTLEIKELSRNLLSEEKHSRIEALLMNSTAEIRKAIYFLFKIKQMGIILSDIPIDPEIVAFSGVKNASIGIYMSWFKEISDGNAARVKRQIGVGLFDICFTVYNAGKEYLHLREMCFKDGSPLVKSFLLVVSMHLDAYRESVYAEEVDSLFAFYIRHNKKMKWVHRLGHLVQEIMLHDEHGSLGTVQFVEKLRESPWTEFLADEVLEKYKKPLSDEVVKWLEGYSIANSFIVENDTKEIWQSFVLLEKEIPVSLSIKTAKQILYIGKTKRILPMLRAQSELCLANIPRDGIFNKEWIGSVYALSQERIKKELFLEYKAYEHLRIIRDVFFLFRSDFAYSLVGLLDHLEECPVDAVSVDEILDGCFGQEAAEFVDVMVQGNELSLVYKETFPYSIIVGNISEILLSGFELFWNLRRVIYSVCKMYKNSRTPATFALACRAGEIEYYYFEKVVHALWSFKDLPEEILYNPEKISKKIEDMLCHLISTCKETCTLSILHKIQEVLLQPVTSHNIHIIDNLLQRITSE
;
A
#
# COMPACT_ATOMS: atom_id res chain seq x y z
N MET A 1 50.37 -49.89 -37.00
CA MET A 1 49.77 -49.68 -38.34
C MET A 1 49.04 -48.33 -38.49
N LEU A 2 49.29 -47.33 -37.62
CA LEU A 2 48.60 -46.02 -37.64
C LEU A 2 49.48 -44.83 -38.07
N ILE A 3 50.74 -45.06 -38.48
CA ILE A 3 51.72 -43.98 -38.76
C ILE A 3 52.15 -43.93 -40.26
N ARG A 4 51.53 -44.73 -41.14
CA ARG A 4 51.80 -44.70 -42.60
C ARG A 4 50.76 -43.98 -43.46
N ALA A 5 49.73 -43.40 -42.87
CA ALA A 5 48.82 -42.50 -43.58
C ALA A 5 49.01 -41.11 -42.96
N GLY A 6 49.32 -40.09 -43.77
CA GLY A 6 49.67 -38.73 -43.36
C GLY A 6 48.54 -37.97 -42.65
N ARG A 7 48.09 -38.47 -41.50
CA ARG A 7 47.12 -37.84 -40.60
C ARG A 7 47.86 -36.96 -39.58
N ASP A 8 47.25 -35.85 -39.19
CA ASP A 8 47.83 -34.91 -38.23
C ASP A 8 48.00 -35.57 -36.85
N ALA A 9 49.10 -35.26 -36.14
CA ALA A 9 49.41 -35.83 -34.83
C ALA A 9 48.27 -35.59 -33.83
N ARG A 10 47.56 -34.46 -33.95
CA ARG A 10 46.38 -34.15 -33.15
C ARG A 10 45.25 -35.15 -33.39
N GLU A 11 44.98 -35.53 -34.62
CA GLU A 11 43.95 -36.51 -34.95
C GLU A 11 44.29 -37.89 -34.42
N VAL A 12 45.57 -38.27 -34.46
CA VAL A 12 46.02 -39.56 -33.93
C VAL A 12 45.88 -39.60 -32.41
N VAL A 13 46.29 -38.54 -31.70
CA VAL A 13 46.12 -38.45 -30.24
C VAL A 13 44.64 -38.42 -29.86
N ALA A 14 43.81 -37.67 -30.59
CA ALA A 14 42.37 -37.65 -30.39
C ALA A 14 41.77 -39.04 -30.56
N SER A 15 42.16 -39.76 -31.61
CA SER A 15 41.70 -41.13 -31.87
C SER A 15 42.15 -42.10 -30.80
N ILE A 16 43.37 -41.99 -30.27
CA ILE A 16 43.85 -42.87 -29.19
C ILE A 16 43.07 -42.59 -27.90
N ILE A 17 42.86 -41.30 -27.57
CA ILE A 17 42.05 -40.89 -26.42
C ILE A 17 40.63 -41.44 -26.58
N GLU A 18 40.04 -41.34 -27.77
CA GLU A 18 38.70 -41.85 -28.04
C GLU A 18 38.62 -43.38 -28.05
N THR A 19 39.58 -44.08 -28.66
CA THR A 19 39.62 -45.54 -28.68
C THR A 19 39.84 -46.08 -27.27
N TYR A 20 40.77 -45.52 -26.50
CA TYR A 20 40.98 -45.91 -25.10
C TYR A 20 39.76 -45.61 -24.24
N ALA A 21 39.16 -44.42 -24.40
CA ALA A 21 37.92 -44.07 -23.71
C ALA A 21 36.77 -45.02 -24.08
N LYS A 22 36.69 -45.43 -25.34
CA LYS A 22 35.66 -46.37 -25.82
C LYS A 22 35.91 -47.80 -25.33
N GLU A 23 37.14 -48.31 -25.38
CA GLU A 23 37.51 -49.63 -24.84
C GLU A 23 37.32 -49.72 -23.33
N ARG A 24 37.42 -48.58 -22.62
CA ARG A 24 37.22 -48.46 -21.17
C ARG A 24 35.84 -47.91 -20.78
N ASN A 25 34.91 -47.73 -21.72
CA ASN A 25 33.58 -47.14 -21.51
C ASN A 25 33.58 -45.80 -20.73
N MET A 26 34.62 -44.99 -20.88
CA MET A 26 34.72 -43.64 -20.31
C MET A 26 34.06 -42.62 -21.24
N SER A 27 33.05 -41.89 -20.77
CA SER A 27 32.49 -40.75 -21.51
C SER A 27 33.27 -39.48 -21.18
N LEU A 28 34.19 -39.12 -22.07
CA LEU A 28 34.94 -37.87 -21.96
C LEU A 28 34.11 -36.71 -22.53
N THR A 29 33.91 -35.65 -21.75
CA THR A 29 33.33 -34.38 -22.25
C THR A 29 34.28 -33.75 -23.28
N ARG A 30 33.74 -32.93 -24.19
CA ARG A 30 34.55 -32.26 -25.24
C ARG A 30 35.72 -31.47 -24.63
N GLU A 31 35.49 -30.79 -23.51
CA GLU A 31 36.49 -30.01 -22.79
C GLU A 31 37.61 -30.87 -22.16
N ASN A 32 37.25 -32.03 -21.58
CA ASN A 32 38.24 -32.97 -21.04
C ASN A 32 39.04 -33.66 -22.15
N LYS A 33 38.38 -33.96 -23.29
CA LYS A 33 39.09 -34.41 -24.50
C LYS A 33 40.07 -33.35 -24.97
N GLU A 34 39.68 -32.08 -25.07
CA GLU A 34 40.53 -30.99 -25.54
C GLU A 34 41.71 -30.71 -24.60
N ARG A 35 41.52 -30.77 -23.27
CA ARG A 35 42.61 -30.64 -22.28
C ARG A 35 43.59 -31.81 -22.33
N LEU A 36 43.08 -33.04 -22.39
CA LEU A 36 43.92 -34.23 -22.56
C LEU A 36 44.70 -34.14 -23.88
N LEU A 37 44.04 -33.74 -24.96
CA LEU A 37 44.64 -33.54 -26.27
C LEU A 37 45.76 -32.51 -26.23
N GLN A 38 45.55 -31.34 -25.63
CA GLN A 38 46.55 -30.27 -25.51
C GLN A 38 47.75 -30.68 -24.66
N HIS A 39 47.53 -31.45 -23.59
CA HIS A 39 48.60 -31.91 -22.70
C HIS A 39 49.42 -33.06 -23.30
N LEU A 40 48.78 -33.90 -24.11
CA LEU A 40 49.37 -35.10 -24.71
C LEU A 40 50.00 -34.84 -26.09
N LEU A 41 49.55 -33.79 -26.80
CA LEU A 41 50.08 -33.37 -28.09
C LEU A 41 51.61 -33.17 -28.13
N PRO A 42 52.24 -32.50 -27.14
CA PRO A 42 53.68 -32.25 -27.16
C PRO A 42 54.51 -33.53 -27.19
N TYR A 43 54.04 -34.59 -26.54
CA TYR A 43 54.70 -35.90 -26.49
C TYR A 43 54.56 -36.69 -27.80
N MET A 44 53.63 -36.30 -28.66
CA MET A 44 53.46 -36.84 -30.02
C MET A 44 54.06 -35.94 -31.10
N LYS A 45 54.16 -34.63 -30.88
CA LYS A 45 54.73 -33.64 -31.82
C LYS A 45 56.25 -33.47 -31.75
N GLN A 46 56.96 -34.03 -30.76
CA GLN A 46 58.43 -34.01 -30.80
C GLN A 46 58.99 -35.10 -31.74
N SER A 47 59.47 -34.64 -32.90
CA SER A 47 60.34 -35.38 -33.81
C SER A 47 61.80 -35.47 -33.31
N LEU A 48 62.15 -34.91 -32.14
CA LEU A 48 63.54 -34.85 -31.69
C LEU A 48 63.88 -35.54 -30.35
N ASN A 49 62.91 -36.04 -29.57
CA ASN A 49 63.20 -36.90 -28.41
C ASN A 49 62.41 -38.21 -28.51
N ILE A 50 63.07 -39.25 -29.01
CA ILE A 50 62.54 -40.62 -28.98
C ILE A 50 62.90 -41.19 -27.59
N PRO A 51 61.93 -41.59 -26.75
CA PRO A 51 62.22 -42.16 -25.44
C PRO A 51 63.15 -43.35 -25.59
N SER A 52 64.18 -43.39 -24.75
CA SER A 52 65.14 -44.50 -24.81
C SER A 52 64.45 -45.78 -24.33
N THR A 53 64.95 -46.93 -24.82
CA THR A 53 64.51 -48.24 -24.27
C THR A 53 64.78 -48.31 -22.77
N LEU A 54 65.80 -47.61 -22.28
CA LEU A 54 66.20 -47.59 -20.87
C LEU A 54 65.17 -46.86 -20.00
N GLU A 55 64.70 -45.68 -20.41
CA GLU A 55 63.65 -44.92 -19.70
C GLU A 55 62.33 -45.71 -19.61
N ILE A 56 61.95 -46.42 -20.68
CA ILE A 56 60.73 -47.23 -20.68
C ILE A 56 60.88 -48.45 -19.78
N LYS A 57 62.08 -49.05 -19.76
CA LYS A 57 62.39 -50.16 -18.85
C LYS A 57 62.29 -49.72 -17.39
N GLU A 58 62.86 -48.57 -17.02
CA GLU A 58 62.77 -48.03 -15.66
C GLU A 58 61.31 -47.73 -15.25
N LEU A 59 60.53 -47.09 -16.11
CA LEU A 59 59.10 -46.83 -15.82
C LEU A 59 58.30 -48.13 -15.69
N SER A 60 58.53 -49.10 -16.57
CA SER A 60 57.81 -50.37 -16.50
C SER A 60 58.20 -51.20 -15.28
N ARG A 61 59.46 -51.14 -14.82
CA ARG A 61 59.92 -51.80 -13.59
C ARG A 61 59.25 -51.22 -12.35
N ASN A 62 59.03 -49.90 -12.33
CA ASN A 62 58.41 -49.21 -11.20
C ASN A 62 56.87 -49.31 -11.18
N LEU A 63 56.22 -49.48 -12.35
CA LEU A 63 54.76 -49.39 -12.49
C LEU A 63 54.05 -50.74 -12.74
N LEU A 64 54.78 -51.83 -12.95
CA LEU A 64 54.23 -53.16 -13.27
C LEU A 64 54.85 -54.26 -12.40
N SER A 65 54.16 -55.41 -12.34
CA SER A 65 54.72 -56.64 -11.77
C SER A 65 55.85 -57.20 -12.65
N GLU A 66 56.77 -57.95 -12.04
CA GLU A 66 58.00 -58.45 -12.68
C GLU A 66 57.74 -59.29 -13.95
N GLU A 67 56.70 -60.13 -13.95
CA GLU A 67 56.28 -60.92 -15.12
C GLU A 67 55.74 -60.07 -16.29
N LYS A 68 55.16 -58.90 -16.00
CA LYS A 68 54.66 -57.97 -17.04
C LYS A 68 55.76 -57.05 -17.53
N HIS A 69 56.68 -56.67 -16.64
CA HIS A 69 57.88 -55.92 -16.99
C HIS A 69 58.76 -56.70 -17.98
N SER A 70 59.03 -57.99 -17.73
CA SER A 70 59.84 -58.83 -18.64
C SER A 70 59.23 -58.97 -20.04
N ARG A 71 57.89 -59.01 -20.16
CA ARG A 71 57.20 -58.99 -21.47
C ARG A 71 57.39 -57.68 -22.22
N ILE A 72 57.42 -56.54 -21.51
CA ILE A 72 57.71 -55.23 -22.09
C ILE A 72 59.18 -55.15 -22.51
N GLU A 73 60.11 -55.69 -21.71
CA GLU A 73 61.51 -55.76 -22.10
C GLU A 73 61.73 -56.55 -23.39
N ALA A 74 61.07 -57.70 -23.55
CA ALA A 74 61.10 -58.49 -24.76
C ALA A 74 60.55 -57.72 -25.98
N LEU A 75 59.46 -56.98 -25.78
CA LEU A 75 58.87 -56.10 -26.80
C LEU A 75 59.79 -54.95 -27.22
N LEU A 76 60.63 -54.45 -26.28
CA LEU A 76 61.54 -53.34 -26.53
C LEU A 76 62.80 -53.75 -27.30
N MET A 77 63.23 -55.01 -27.22
CA MET A 77 64.48 -55.49 -27.85
C MET A 77 64.54 -55.28 -29.37
N ASN A 78 63.39 -55.26 -30.06
CA ASN A 78 63.29 -54.99 -31.51
C ASN A 78 62.24 -53.92 -31.84
N SER A 79 61.96 -53.02 -30.89
CA SER A 79 60.91 -52.00 -31.04
C SER A 79 61.30 -50.89 -32.01
N THR A 80 60.32 -50.35 -32.75
CA THR A 80 60.48 -49.10 -33.50
C THR A 80 60.31 -47.88 -32.59
N ALA A 81 60.73 -46.69 -33.04
CA ALA A 81 60.60 -45.45 -32.28
C ALA A 81 59.14 -45.15 -31.90
N GLU A 82 58.21 -45.51 -32.77
CA GLU A 82 56.77 -45.33 -32.61
C GLU A 82 56.20 -46.24 -31.52
N ILE A 83 56.65 -47.51 -31.49
CA ILE A 83 56.25 -48.47 -30.45
C ILE A 83 56.75 -47.97 -29.09
N ARG A 84 57.98 -47.45 -29.03
CA ARG A 84 58.54 -46.88 -27.80
C ARG A 84 57.75 -45.66 -27.31
N LYS A 85 57.39 -44.74 -28.22
CA LYS A 85 56.55 -43.58 -27.88
C LYS A 85 55.18 -44.01 -27.34
N ALA A 86 54.53 -44.99 -27.96
CA ALA A 86 53.23 -45.48 -27.52
C ALA A 86 53.27 -46.15 -26.14
N ILE A 87 54.29 -46.98 -25.87
CA ILE A 87 54.45 -47.64 -24.57
C ILE A 87 54.77 -46.62 -23.48
N TYR A 88 55.68 -45.67 -23.75
CA TYR A 88 56.03 -44.60 -22.81
C TYR A 88 54.82 -43.75 -22.44
N PHE A 89 53.99 -43.41 -23.43
CA PHE A 89 52.75 -42.67 -23.25
C PHE A 89 51.76 -43.39 -22.33
N LEU A 90 51.56 -44.70 -22.52
CA LEU A 90 50.65 -45.49 -21.67
C LEU A 90 51.15 -45.58 -20.22
N PHE A 91 52.47 -45.65 -19.99
CA PHE A 91 53.02 -45.64 -18.64
C PHE A 91 52.88 -44.28 -17.96
N LYS A 92 52.99 -43.17 -18.69
CA LYS A 92 52.74 -41.84 -18.13
C LYS A 92 51.28 -41.64 -17.73
N ILE A 93 50.33 -42.14 -18.51
CA ILE A 93 48.91 -42.16 -18.13
C ILE A 93 48.70 -42.95 -16.83
N LYS A 94 49.35 -44.11 -16.69
CA LYS A 94 49.26 -44.94 -15.49
C LYS A 94 49.93 -44.30 -14.27
N GLN A 95 51.09 -43.65 -14.45
CA GLN A 95 51.84 -42.95 -13.40
C GLN A 95 51.06 -41.77 -12.82
N MET A 96 50.20 -41.13 -13.61
CA MET A 96 49.37 -39.99 -13.20
C MET A 96 48.15 -40.37 -12.34
N GLY A 97 47.92 -41.66 -12.04
CA GLY A 97 46.88 -42.05 -11.09
C GLY A 97 45.45 -41.76 -11.55
N ILE A 98 45.18 -41.70 -12.87
CA ILE A 98 43.82 -41.73 -13.43
C ILE A 98 43.28 -43.17 -13.31
N ILE A 99 43.18 -43.62 -12.07
CA ILE A 99 42.32 -44.69 -11.61
C ILE A 99 41.05 -43.93 -11.19
N LEU A 100 39.98 -44.04 -11.98
CA LEU A 100 38.65 -43.92 -11.38
C LEU A 100 38.62 -45.01 -10.31
N SER A 101 38.67 -44.60 -9.05
CA SER A 101 38.31 -45.48 -7.95
C SER A 101 36.92 -46.02 -8.27
N ASP A 102 36.80 -47.34 -8.41
CA ASP A 102 35.54 -48.06 -8.21
C ASP A 102 35.13 -47.82 -6.76
N ILE A 103 34.55 -46.66 -6.47
CA ILE A 103 33.80 -46.46 -5.24
C ILE A 103 32.43 -47.04 -5.54
N PRO A 104 32.03 -48.14 -4.88
CA PRO A 104 30.71 -48.70 -5.05
C PRO A 104 29.68 -47.63 -4.71
N ILE A 105 28.66 -47.47 -5.55
CA ILE A 105 27.47 -46.72 -5.14
C ILE A 105 26.75 -47.52 -4.07
N ASP A 106 26.32 -46.80 -3.05
CA ASP A 106 25.46 -47.30 -2.00
C ASP A 106 24.27 -48.11 -2.57
N PRO A 107 23.93 -49.27 -2.00
CA PRO A 107 22.74 -50.00 -2.43
C PRO A 107 21.47 -49.19 -2.16
N GLU A 108 20.37 -49.51 -2.87
CA GLU A 108 19.08 -48.82 -2.72
C GLU A 108 18.63 -48.71 -1.26
N ILE A 109 18.92 -49.72 -0.43
CA ILE A 109 18.61 -49.74 1.01
C ILE A 109 19.23 -48.56 1.75
N VAL A 110 20.46 -48.17 1.40
CA VAL A 110 21.16 -47.05 2.04
C VAL A 110 20.57 -45.72 1.55
N ALA A 111 20.25 -45.60 0.26
CA ALA A 111 19.52 -44.43 -0.24
C ALA A 111 18.11 -44.32 0.39
N PHE A 112 17.43 -45.44 0.56
CA PHE A 112 16.14 -45.52 1.22
C PHE A 112 16.23 -45.09 2.69
N SER A 113 17.28 -45.51 3.42
CA SER A 113 17.52 -45.06 4.79
C SER A 113 17.73 -43.54 4.90
N GLY A 114 18.20 -42.89 3.82
CA GLY A 114 18.41 -41.46 3.73
C GLY A 114 17.22 -40.65 3.18
N VAL A 115 16.16 -41.30 2.64
CA VAL A 115 15.11 -40.60 1.87
C VAL A 115 14.29 -39.62 2.73
N LYS A 116 14.01 -39.98 3.99
CA LYS A 116 13.29 -39.13 4.95
C LYS A 116 14.09 -37.85 5.26
N ASN A 117 15.39 -37.99 5.48
CA ASN A 117 16.30 -36.87 5.72
C ASN A 117 16.47 -35.99 4.46
N ALA A 118 16.60 -36.62 3.29
CA ALA A 118 16.74 -35.90 2.02
C ALA A 118 15.50 -35.07 1.70
N SER A 119 14.31 -35.54 2.08
CA SER A 119 13.03 -34.84 1.92
C SER A 119 12.96 -33.53 2.72
N ILE A 120 13.81 -33.34 3.73
CA ILE A 120 13.90 -32.11 4.52
C ILE A 120 15.24 -31.36 4.35
N GLY A 121 15.98 -31.68 3.29
CA GLY A 121 17.22 -30.98 2.93
C GLY A 121 18.50 -31.52 3.60
N ILE A 122 18.43 -32.66 4.28
CA ILE A 122 19.62 -33.33 4.86
C ILE A 122 20.05 -34.46 3.93
N TYR A 123 21.06 -34.19 3.11
CA TYR A 123 21.44 -35.10 2.03
C TYR A 123 22.50 -36.13 2.45
N MET A 124 22.19 -37.40 2.20
CA MET A 124 23.08 -38.54 2.39
C MET A 124 23.03 -39.45 1.16
N SER A 125 24.01 -40.33 0.99
CA SER A 125 24.04 -41.33 -0.09
C SER A 125 23.81 -40.68 -1.48
N TRP A 126 22.92 -41.23 -2.30
CA TRP A 126 22.60 -40.73 -3.65
C TRP A 126 22.14 -39.28 -3.66
N PHE A 127 21.43 -38.82 -2.62
CA PHE A 127 20.95 -37.43 -2.54
C PHE A 127 22.10 -36.45 -2.34
N LYS A 128 23.14 -36.85 -1.61
CA LYS A 128 24.35 -36.04 -1.44
C LYS A 128 25.08 -35.87 -2.77
N GLU A 129 25.21 -36.96 -3.52
CA GLU A 129 25.81 -36.91 -4.86
C GLU A 129 25.01 -36.05 -5.85
N ILE A 130 23.67 -36.06 -5.75
CA ILE A 130 22.82 -35.16 -6.53
C ILE A 130 23.07 -33.70 -6.13
N SER A 131 23.12 -33.42 -4.82
CA SER A 131 23.39 -32.08 -4.26
C SER A 131 24.79 -31.54 -4.64
N ASP A 132 25.80 -32.41 -4.68
CA ASP A 132 27.19 -32.07 -5.00
C ASP A 132 27.44 -31.86 -6.51
N GLY A 133 26.38 -31.89 -7.34
CA GLY A 133 26.46 -31.68 -8.78
C GLY A 133 26.81 -32.95 -9.59
N ASN A 134 26.88 -34.11 -8.95
CA ASN A 134 27.20 -35.40 -9.58
C ASN A 134 25.93 -36.17 -10.03
N ALA A 135 24.78 -35.52 -10.16
CA ALA A 135 23.52 -36.15 -10.52
C ALA A 135 23.59 -36.99 -11.82
N ALA A 136 24.36 -36.54 -12.81
CA ALA A 136 24.58 -37.28 -14.06
C ALA A 136 25.31 -38.62 -13.87
N ARG A 137 26.16 -38.71 -12.83
CA ARG A 137 26.87 -39.94 -12.45
C ARG A 137 25.88 -40.93 -11.84
N VAL A 138 25.10 -40.49 -10.86
CA VAL A 138 24.04 -41.29 -10.22
C VAL A 138 23.05 -41.82 -11.27
N LYS A 139 22.55 -40.96 -12.17
CA LYS A 139 21.61 -41.33 -13.24
C LYS A 139 22.11 -42.44 -14.18
N ARG A 140 23.42 -42.54 -14.40
CA ARG A 140 24.02 -43.59 -15.27
C ARG A 140 24.15 -44.94 -14.57
N GLN A 141 24.13 -44.95 -13.25
CA GLN A 141 24.47 -46.10 -12.44
C GLN A 141 23.24 -46.72 -11.73
N ILE A 142 22.15 -45.96 -11.59
CA ILE A 142 20.83 -46.47 -11.15
C ILE A 142 19.80 -46.39 -12.27
N GLY A 143 18.69 -47.10 -12.15
CA GLY A 143 17.59 -47.04 -13.13
C GLY A 143 16.97 -45.64 -13.24
N VAL A 144 16.59 -45.22 -14.45
CA VAL A 144 16.08 -43.86 -14.73
C VAL A 144 14.89 -43.48 -13.84
N GLY A 145 13.90 -44.37 -13.68
CA GLY A 145 12.74 -44.10 -12.82
C GLY A 145 13.10 -43.94 -11.34
N LEU A 146 14.12 -44.67 -10.86
CA LEU A 146 14.62 -44.55 -9.49
C LEU A 146 15.36 -43.23 -9.29
N PHE A 147 16.12 -42.80 -10.30
CA PHE A 147 16.75 -41.49 -10.32
C PHE A 147 15.72 -40.36 -10.30
N ASP A 148 14.67 -40.43 -11.10
CA ASP A 148 13.63 -39.39 -11.16
C ASP A 148 12.90 -39.24 -9.81
N ILE A 149 12.67 -40.35 -9.10
CA ILE A 149 12.16 -40.35 -7.72
C ILE A 149 13.14 -39.62 -6.79
N CYS A 150 14.41 -40.01 -6.81
CA CYS A 150 15.42 -39.41 -5.94
C CYS A 150 15.61 -37.92 -6.24
N PHE A 151 15.55 -37.53 -7.51
CA PHE A 151 15.66 -36.14 -7.93
C PHE A 151 14.45 -35.32 -7.46
N THR A 152 13.24 -35.89 -7.50
CA THR A 152 12.04 -35.23 -6.98
C THR A 152 12.12 -35.01 -5.47
N VAL A 153 12.57 -36.03 -4.72
CA VAL A 153 12.77 -35.92 -3.27
C VAL A 153 13.85 -34.88 -2.94
N TYR A 154 14.97 -34.88 -3.67
CA TYR A 154 16.02 -33.89 -3.53
C TYR A 154 15.50 -32.46 -3.73
N ASN A 155 14.73 -32.23 -4.80
CA ASN A 155 14.17 -30.90 -5.09
C ASN A 155 13.20 -30.45 -3.98
N ALA A 156 12.33 -31.35 -3.50
CA ALA A 156 11.42 -31.03 -2.39
C ALA A 156 12.18 -30.68 -1.11
N GLY A 157 13.25 -31.42 -0.79
CA GLY A 157 14.11 -31.11 0.36
C GLY A 157 14.89 -29.81 0.21
N LYS A 158 15.32 -29.47 -1.01
CA LYS A 158 15.97 -28.20 -1.32
C LYS A 158 15.01 -27.03 -1.08
N GLU A 159 13.80 -27.17 -1.58
CA GLU A 159 12.75 -26.16 -1.40
C GLU A 159 12.34 -26.03 0.06
N TYR A 160 12.21 -27.15 0.78
CA TYR A 160 11.93 -27.16 2.21
C TYR A 160 12.95 -26.32 3.00
N LEU A 161 14.24 -26.53 2.74
CA LEU A 161 15.31 -25.78 3.40
C LEU A 161 15.20 -24.28 3.07
N HIS A 162 15.02 -23.95 1.79
CA HIS A 162 14.85 -22.57 1.34
C HIS A 162 13.65 -21.89 2.03
N LEU A 163 12.49 -22.55 2.06
CA LEU A 163 11.29 -22.03 2.71
C LEU A 163 11.47 -21.85 4.23
N ARG A 164 12.20 -22.76 4.89
CA ARG A 164 12.52 -22.61 6.31
C ARG A 164 13.35 -21.36 6.59
N GLU A 165 14.34 -21.06 5.75
CA GLU A 165 15.11 -19.82 5.85
C GLU A 165 14.22 -18.58 5.62
N MET A 166 13.32 -18.65 4.63
CA MET A 166 12.40 -17.56 4.32
C MET A 166 11.41 -17.26 5.45
N CYS A 167 11.02 -18.24 6.26
CA CYS A 167 10.11 -18.04 7.39
C CYS A 167 10.64 -17.09 8.48
N PHE A 168 11.94 -16.79 8.48
CA PHE A 168 12.58 -15.86 9.42
C PHE A 168 12.78 -14.45 8.83
N LYS A 169 12.39 -14.20 7.58
CA LYS A 169 12.52 -12.88 6.98
C LYS A 169 11.51 -11.90 7.57
N ASP A 170 11.95 -10.65 7.66
CA ASP A 170 11.10 -9.54 8.04
C ASP A 170 10.19 -9.12 6.87
N GLY A 171 9.08 -8.48 7.17
CA GLY A 171 8.06 -8.08 6.18
C GLY A 171 6.84 -7.46 6.85
N SER A 172 5.84 -7.09 6.06
CA SER A 172 4.57 -6.56 6.60
C SER A 172 3.88 -7.57 7.54
N PRO A 173 2.97 -7.12 8.42
CA PRO A 173 2.23 -8.02 9.31
C PRO A 173 1.49 -9.14 8.57
N LEU A 174 0.98 -8.87 7.36
CA LEU A 174 0.33 -9.88 6.52
C LEU A 174 1.33 -10.91 5.97
N VAL A 175 2.52 -10.47 5.53
CA VAL A 175 3.59 -11.39 5.11
C VAL A 175 4.04 -12.26 6.29
N LYS A 176 4.19 -11.70 7.49
CA LYS A 176 4.52 -12.47 8.69
C LYS A 176 3.48 -13.54 8.99
N SER A 177 2.19 -13.21 8.88
CA SER A 177 1.10 -14.19 9.00
C SER A 177 1.18 -15.26 7.90
N PHE A 178 1.51 -14.88 6.67
CA PHE A 178 1.69 -15.82 5.56
C PHE A 178 2.84 -16.80 5.82
N LEU A 179 4.02 -16.30 6.19
CA LEU A 179 5.19 -17.11 6.51
C LEU A 179 4.97 -18.01 7.73
N LEU A 180 4.21 -17.55 8.72
CA LEU A 180 3.82 -18.39 9.86
C LEU A 180 2.99 -19.60 9.40
N VAL A 181 2.02 -19.39 8.51
CA VAL A 181 1.22 -20.49 7.94
C VAL A 181 2.11 -21.41 7.10
N VAL A 182 3.00 -20.87 6.27
CA VAL A 182 3.99 -21.68 5.53
C VAL A 182 4.82 -22.55 6.49
N SER A 183 5.31 -21.99 7.59
CA SER A 183 6.04 -22.76 8.61
C SER A 183 5.22 -23.92 9.17
N MET A 184 3.93 -23.70 9.46
CA MET A 184 3.03 -24.76 9.92
C MET A 184 2.86 -25.89 8.87
N HIS A 185 2.72 -25.54 7.60
CA HIS A 185 2.67 -26.54 6.51
C HIS A 185 3.98 -27.32 6.37
N LEU A 186 5.13 -26.66 6.57
CA LEU A 186 6.43 -27.33 6.57
C LEU A 186 6.60 -28.26 7.80
N ASP A 187 6.07 -27.89 8.96
CA ASP A 187 6.05 -28.74 10.15
C ASP A 187 5.21 -30.00 9.88
N ALA A 188 3.98 -29.84 9.37
CA ALA A 188 3.11 -30.95 9.01
C ALA A 188 3.71 -31.87 7.93
N TYR A 189 4.42 -31.29 6.95
CA TYR A 189 5.14 -32.07 5.94
C TYR A 189 6.25 -32.92 6.57
N ARG A 190 7.08 -32.32 7.44
CA ARG A 190 8.16 -33.02 8.14
C ARG A 190 7.58 -34.15 9.00
N GLU A 191 6.58 -33.88 9.82
CA GLU A 191 5.96 -34.88 10.68
C GLU A 191 5.42 -36.06 9.87
N SER A 192 4.74 -35.80 8.76
CA SER A 192 4.26 -36.86 7.86
C SER A 192 5.39 -37.71 7.28
N VAL A 193 6.49 -37.10 6.84
CA VAL A 193 7.64 -37.82 6.28
C VAL A 193 8.25 -38.78 7.31
N TYR A 194 8.29 -38.38 8.59
CA TYR A 194 8.87 -39.22 9.64
C TYR A 194 7.89 -40.25 10.20
N ALA A 195 6.61 -39.90 10.36
CA ALA A 195 5.59 -40.75 10.98
C ALA A 195 5.16 -41.95 10.11
N GLU A 196 5.22 -41.82 8.79
CA GLU A 196 4.74 -42.88 7.89
C GLU A 196 5.83 -43.94 7.65
N GLU A 197 5.48 -45.22 7.89
CA GLU A 197 6.32 -46.35 7.52
C GLU A 197 6.03 -46.81 6.09
N VAL A 198 7.09 -47.02 5.32
CA VAL A 198 7.07 -47.46 3.92
C VAL A 198 8.21 -48.45 3.71
N ASP A 199 8.08 -49.31 2.70
CA ASP A 199 9.00 -50.45 2.51
C ASP A 199 9.96 -50.24 1.33
N SER A 200 9.82 -49.16 0.56
CA SER A 200 10.67 -48.86 -0.60
C SER A 200 10.66 -47.38 -0.99
N LEU A 201 11.64 -46.96 -1.78
CA LEU A 201 11.71 -45.61 -2.35
C LEU A 201 10.48 -45.29 -3.23
N PHE A 202 9.98 -46.27 -3.99
CA PHE A 202 8.78 -46.09 -4.81
C PHE A 202 7.53 -45.89 -3.96
N ALA A 203 7.34 -46.69 -2.92
CA ALA A 203 6.22 -46.53 -1.99
C ALA A 203 6.27 -45.17 -1.26
N PHE A 204 7.47 -44.75 -0.84
CA PHE A 204 7.69 -43.43 -0.26
C PHE A 204 7.29 -42.32 -1.24
N TYR A 205 7.78 -42.39 -2.48
CA TYR A 205 7.47 -41.40 -3.50
C TYR A 205 5.97 -41.30 -3.74
N ILE A 206 5.28 -42.40 -4.05
CA ILE A 206 3.85 -42.38 -4.35
C ILE A 206 3.05 -41.78 -3.18
N ARG A 207 3.40 -42.13 -1.94
CA ARG A 207 2.69 -41.66 -0.75
C ARG A 207 2.90 -40.16 -0.47
N HIS A 208 4.12 -39.66 -0.67
CA HIS A 208 4.47 -38.27 -0.33
C HIS A 208 4.50 -37.31 -1.53
N ASN A 209 4.34 -37.77 -2.78
CA ASN A 209 4.46 -36.95 -4.00
C ASN A 209 3.56 -35.70 -3.97
N LYS A 210 2.30 -35.84 -3.52
CA LYS A 210 1.38 -34.70 -3.40
C LYS A 210 1.91 -33.64 -2.43
N LYS A 211 2.47 -34.06 -1.30
CA LYS A 211 3.04 -33.17 -0.28
C LYS A 211 4.33 -32.52 -0.76
N MET A 212 5.19 -33.25 -1.49
CA MET A 212 6.40 -32.69 -2.12
C MET A 212 6.06 -31.62 -3.16
N LYS A 213 5.04 -31.86 -4.00
CA LYS A 213 4.53 -30.85 -4.95
C LYS A 213 3.95 -29.63 -4.23
N TRP A 214 3.30 -29.83 -3.09
CA TRP A 214 2.80 -28.74 -2.26
C TRP A 214 3.93 -27.87 -1.71
N VAL A 215 5.02 -28.47 -1.20
CA VAL A 215 6.22 -27.72 -0.76
C VAL A 215 6.78 -26.86 -1.90
N HIS A 216 6.91 -27.40 -3.11
CA HIS A 216 7.29 -26.59 -4.28
C HIS A 216 6.32 -25.47 -4.60
N ARG A 217 5.01 -25.73 -4.48
CA ARG A 217 4.00 -24.69 -4.70
C ARG A 217 4.13 -23.56 -3.67
N LEU A 218 4.34 -23.88 -2.40
CA LEU A 218 4.61 -22.90 -1.35
C LEU A 218 5.84 -22.04 -1.68
N GLY A 219 6.89 -22.64 -2.25
CA GLY A 219 8.07 -21.94 -2.78
C GLY A 219 7.71 -20.78 -3.71
N HIS A 220 6.90 -21.08 -4.73
CA HIS A 220 6.41 -20.06 -5.67
C HIS A 220 5.54 -19.00 -4.99
N LEU A 221 4.64 -19.40 -4.10
CA LEU A 221 3.73 -18.45 -3.42
C LEU A 221 4.50 -17.51 -2.49
N VAL A 222 5.54 -17.99 -1.81
CA VAL A 222 6.42 -17.16 -0.98
C VAL A 222 7.20 -16.15 -1.82
N GLN A 223 7.65 -16.53 -3.02
CA GLN A 223 8.30 -15.57 -3.92
C GLN A 223 7.32 -14.49 -4.39
N GLU A 224 6.10 -14.88 -4.77
CA GLU A 224 5.07 -13.94 -5.22
C GLU A 224 4.66 -12.96 -4.11
N ILE A 225 4.39 -13.43 -2.89
CA ILE A 225 3.97 -12.53 -1.81
C ILE A 225 5.07 -11.54 -1.41
N MET A 226 6.34 -11.95 -1.46
CA MET A 226 7.48 -11.08 -1.15
C MET A 226 7.61 -9.96 -2.19
N LEU A 227 7.41 -10.27 -3.47
CA LEU A 227 7.37 -9.25 -4.53
C LEU A 227 6.21 -8.27 -4.33
N HIS A 228 5.05 -8.76 -3.90
CA HIS A 228 3.90 -7.92 -3.61
C HIS A 228 4.12 -7.00 -2.39
N ASP A 229 4.88 -7.45 -1.39
CA ASP A 229 5.23 -6.63 -0.21
C ASP A 229 6.11 -5.43 -0.57
N GLU A 230 7.03 -5.60 -1.54
CA GLU A 230 7.83 -4.49 -2.09
C GLU A 230 6.97 -3.41 -2.77
N HIS A 231 5.74 -3.75 -3.16
CA HIS A 231 4.78 -2.83 -3.79
C HIS A 231 3.76 -2.27 -2.80
N GLY A 232 3.94 -2.53 -1.50
CA GLY A 232 3.09 -2.02 -0.42
C GLY A 232 1.97 -2.98 0.01
N SER A 233 1.31 -2.60 1.10
CA SER A 233 0.23 -3.37 1.76
C SER A 233 -0.88 -3.83 0.79
N LEU A 234 -1.22 -2.98 -0.18
CA LEU A 234 -2.26 -3.25 -1.19
C LEU A 234 -1.95 -4.48 -2.04
N GLY A 235 -0.71 -4.60 -2.51
CA GLY A 235 -0.27 -5.71 -3.35
C GLY A 235 -0.40 -7.04 -2.59
N THR A 236 0.00 -7.03 -1.33
CA THR A 236 -0.04 -8.22 -0.45
C THR A 236 -1.48 -8.67 -0.17
N VAL A 237 -2.40 -7.74 0.09
CA VAL A 237 -3.82 -8.05 0.31
C VAL A 237 -4.46 -8.64 -0.95
N GLN A 238 -4.25 -8.01 -2.11
CA GLN A 238 -4.79 -8.50 -3.39
C GLN A 238 -4.25 -9.89 -3.76
N PHE A 239 -2.99 -10.15 -3.46
CA PHE A 239 -2.40 -11.47 -3.66
C PHE A 239 -3.11 -12.55 -2.84
N VAL A 240 -3.30 -12.33 -1.54
CA VAL A 240 -3.98 -13.29 -0.65
C VAL A 240 -5.43 -13.53 -1.11
N GLU A 241 -6.13 -12.50 -1.57
CA GLU A 241 -7.48 -12.66 -2.14
C GLU A 241 -7.49 -13.51 -3.41
N LYS A 242 -6.52 -13.29 -4.30
CA LYS A 242 -6.38 -14.11 -5.52
C LYS A 242 -6.15 -15.59 -5.20
N LEU A 243 -5.53 -15.91 -4.07
CA LEU A 243 -5.40 -17.30 -3.62
C LEU A 243 -6.73 -17.95 -3.25
N ARG A 244 -7.74 -17.18 -2.82
CA ARG A 244 -9.09 -17.70 -2.52
C ARG A 244 -9.87 -18.09 -3.77
N GLU A 245 -9.53 -17.52 -4.92
CA GLU A 245 -10.18 -17.87 -6.21
C GLU A 245 -9.81 -19.29 -6.69
N SER A 246 -8.76 -19.90 -6.15
CA SER A 246 -8.33 -21.25 -6.53
C SER A 246 -8.70 -22.28 -5.46
N PRO A 247 -9.39 -23.39 -5.82
CA PRO A 247 -9.71 -24.48 -4.89
C PRO A 247 -8.46 -25.13 -4.25
N TRP A 248 -7.28 -24.91 -4.82
CA TRP A 248 -6.02 -25.48 -4.33
C TRP A 248 -5.27 -24.58 -3.35
N THR A 249 -5.68 -23.31 -3.21
CA THR A 249 -5.02 -22.33 -2.32
C THR A 249 -6.01 -21.59 -1.43
N GLU A 250 -7.31 -21.81 -1.57
CA GLU A 250 -8.36 -21.24 -0.73
C GLU A 250 -8.12 -21.51 0.76
N PHE A 251 -7.84 -22.76 1.13
CA PHE A 251 -7.55 -23.12 2.52
C PHE A 251 -6.31 -22.38 3.07
N LEU A 252 -5.29 -22.16 2.24
CA LEU A 252 -4.07 -21.46 2.65
C LEU A 252 -4.39 -19.99 2.91
N ALA A 253 -5.15 -19.36 2.02
CA ALA A 253 -5.57 -17.98 2.18
C ALA A 253 -6.42 -17.78 3.44
N ASP A 254 -7.37 -18.68 3.70
CA ASP A 254 -8.21 -18.63 4.89
C ASP A 254 -7.38 -18.80 6.19
N GLU A 255 -6.42 -19.73 6.21
CA GLU A 255 -5.48 -19.88 7.34
C GLU A 255 -4.64 -18.61 7.57
N VAL A 256 -4.16 -17.98 6.49
CA VAL A 256 -3.38 -16.74 6.56
C VAL A 256 -4.22 -15.60 7.11
N LEU A 257 -5.45 -15.43 6.60
CA LEU A 257 -6.37 -14.40 7.08
C LEU A 257 -6.74 -14.62 8.56
N GLU A 258 -6.89 -15.87 9.00
CA GLU A 258 -7.11 -16.19 10.41
C GLU A 258 -5.93 -15.76 11.28
N LYS A 259 -4.69 -16.06 10.86
CA LYS A 259 -3.47 -15.61 11.56
C LYS A 259 -3.25 -14.11 11.48
N TYR A 260 -3.81 -13.43 10.48
CA TYR A 260 -3.69 -11.99 10.30
C TYR A 260 -4.63 -11.16 11.18
N LYS A 261 -5.73 -11.75 11.67
CA LYS A 261 -6.70 -11.04 12.54
C LYS A 261 -6.06 -10.38 13.75
N LYS A 262 -5.13 -11.06 14.42
CA LYS A 262 -4.47 -10.54 15.61
C LYS A 262 -3.51 -9.38 15.29
N PRO A 263 -2.54 -9.51 14.36
CA PRO A 263 -1.71 -8.37 13.94
C PRO A 263 -2.53 -7.15 13.47
N LEU A 264 -3.60 -7.37 12.69
CA LEU A 264 -4.50 -6.30 12.30
C LEU A 264 -5.20 -5.67 13.51
N SER A 265 -5.62 -6.49 14.48
CA SER A 265 -6.26 -6.00 15.71
C SER A 265 -5.31 -5.17 16.56
N ASP A 266 -4.06 -5.59 16.68
CA ASP A 266 -3.03 -4.86 17.43
C ASP A 266 -2.79 -3.47 16.81
N GLU A 267 -2.73 -3.37 15.48
CA GLU A 267 -2.60 -2.08 14.77
C GLU A 267 -3.83 -1.19 14.92
N VAL A 268 -5.04 -1.78 14.87
CA VAL A 268 -6.28 -1.04 15.14
C VAL A 268 -6.31 -0.55 16.58
N VAL A 269 -5.94 -1.37 17.57
CA VAL A 269 -5.92 -0.95 18.98
C VAL A 269 -4.95 0.21 19.18
N LYS A 270 -3.74 0.15 18.63
CA LYS A 270 -2.78 1.28 18.66
C LYS A 270 -3.39 2.57 18.11
N TRP A 271 -4.10 2.48 16.99
CA TRP A 271 -4.80 3.63 16.41
C TRP A 271 -5.84 4.23 17.34
N LEU A 272 -6.66 3.37 17.94
CA LEU A 272 -7.72 3.75 18.86
C LEU A 272 -7.15 4.33 20.17
N GLU A 273 -5.92 3.96 20.54
CA GLU A 273 -5.18 4.53 21.67
C GLU A 273 -4.54 5.89 21.36
N GLY A 274 -4.46 6.28 20.08
CA GLY A 274 -3.93 7.57 19.64
C GLY A 274 -2.58 7.51 18.94
N TYR A 275 -2.01 6.32 18.74
CA TYR A 275 -0.76 6.14 17.99
C TYR A 275 -0.99 6.10 16.47
N SER A 276 0.02 6.52 15.70
CA SER A 276 0.02 6.37 14.25
C SER A 276 0.12 4.88 13.86
N ILE A 277 -0.52 4.51 12.74
CA ILE A 277 -0.40 3.17 12.17
C ILE A 277 0.60 3.24 11.02
N ALA A 278 1.57 2.33 10.97
CA ALA A 278 2.45 2.18 9.82
C ALA A 278 1.82 1.26 8.77
N ASN A 279 1.93 1.59 7.49
CA ASN A 279 1.47 0.75 6.36
C ASN A 279 0.01 0.28 6.50
N SER A 280 -0.90 1.22 6.72
CA SER A 280 -2.29 0.96 7.05
C SER A 280 -3.26 1.58 6.05
N PHE A 281 -4.49 1.07 6.06
CA PHE A 281 -5.64 1.63 5.35
C PHE A 281 -6.08 3.01 5.87
N ILE A 282 -5.39 3.56 6.88
CA ILE A 282 -5.53 4.94 7.37
C ILE A 282 -4.23 5.67 7.13
N VAL A 283 -4.31 6.80 6.43
CA VAL A 283 -3.16 7.65 6.09
C VAL A 283 -3.38 9.07 6.60
N GLU A 284 -2.29 9.69 7.01
CA GLU A 284 -2.24 11.10 7.38
C GLU A 284 -2.03 11.95 6.12
N ASN A 285 -2.92 12.92 5.90
CA ASN A 285 -2.82 13.90 4.83
C ASN A 285 -2.22 15.20 5.37
N ASP A 286 -1.48 15.91 4.52
CA ASP A 286 -0.94 17.24 4.79
C ASP A 286 -2.03 18.33 4.72
N THR A 287 -3.09 18.22 5.53
CA THR A 287 -4.15 19.22 5.63
C THR A 287 -4.05 20.00 6.95
N LYS A 288 -4.37 21.31 6.89
CA LYS A 288 -4.49 22.16 8.08
C LYS A 288 -5.71 21.83 8.93
N GLU A 289 -6.70 21.14 8.36
CA GLU A 289 -7.93 20.77 9.03
C GLU A 289 -7.77 19.49 9.87
N ILE A 290 -7.80 19.65 11.19
CA ILE A 290 -7.55 18.57 12.17
C ILE A 290 -8.47 17.36 11.96
N TRP A 291 -9.74 17.58 11.59
CA TRP A 291 -10.67 16.48 11.33
C TRP A 291 -10.40 15.75 10.01
N GLN A 292 -9.80 16.43 9.02
CA GLN A 292 -9.47 15.87 7.72
C GLN A 292 -8.03 15.35 7.62
N SER A 293 -7.19 15.56 8.64
CA SER A 293 -5.80 15.10 8.65
C SER A 293 -5.66 13.59 8.49
N PHE A 294 -6.70 12.79 8.75
CA PHE A 294 -6.66 11.35 8.53
C PHE A 294 -7.76 10.89 7.58
N VAL A 295 -7.39 10.08 6.59
CA VAL A 295 -8.30 9.55 5.57
C VAL A 295 -8.17 8.04 5.43
N LEU A 296 -9.23 7.41 4.92
CA LEU A 296 -9.24 5.99 4.59
C LEU A 296 -8.81 5.77 3.14
N LEU A 297 -7.86 4.87 2.95
CA LEU A 297 -7.56 4.31 1.64
C LEU A 297 -8.47 3.10 1.42
N GLU A 298 -9.63 3.31 0.78
CA GLU A 298 -10.64 2.25 0.62
C GLU A 298 -10.10 0.98 -0.06
N LYS A 299 -9.11 1.14 -0.96
CA LYS A 299 -8.45 0.02 -1.65
C LYS A 299 -7.59 -0.84 -0.73
N GLU A 300 -7.08 -0.27 0.36
CA GLU A 300 -6.18 -0.94 1.30
C GLU A 300 -6.92 -1.57 2.49
N ILE A 301 -8.24 -1.39 2.57
CA ILE A 301 -9.06 -2.00 3.63
C ILE A 301 -8.96 -3.53 3.50
N PRO A 302 -8.52 -4.25 4.54
CA PRO A 302 -8.49 -5.72 4.51
C PRO A 302 -9.88 -6.28 4.24
N VAL A 303 -10.01 -7.32 3.41
CA VAL A 303 -11.32 -7.90 3.06
C VAL A 303 -12.05 -8.50 4.26
N SER A 304 -11.32 -8.92 5.29
CA SER A 304 -11.89 -9.34 6.58
C SER A 304 -12.61 -8.19 7.33
N LEU A 305 -12.37 -6.94 6.94
CA LEU A 305 -12.93 -5.73 7.53
C LEU A 305 -13.91 -5.07 6.54
N SER A 306 -15.14 -4.79 6.98
CA SER A 306 -16.07 -4.04 6.12
C SER A 306 -15.72 -2.56 6.08
N ILE A 307 -15.99 -1.91 4.94
CA ILE A 307 -15.83 -0.45 4.77
C ILE A 307 -16.53 0.33 5.90
N LYS A 308 -17.73 -0.12 6.31
CA LYS A 308 -18.46 0.47 7.43
C LYS A 308 -17.65 0.41 8.74
N THR A 309 -17.04 -0.74 9.05
CA THR A 309 -16.24 -0.90 10.28
C THR A 309 -14.96 -0.07 10.20
N ALA A 310 -14.32 0.00 9.03
CA ALA A 310 -13.15 0.85 8.81
C ALA A 310 -13.48 2.35 9.02
N LYS A 311 -14.64 2.82 8.53
CA LYS A 311 -15.15 4.18 8.77
C LYS A 311 -15.36 4.46 10.26
N GLN A 312 -15.89 3.48 11.00
CA GLN A 312 -16.03 3.59 12.45
C GLN A 312 -14.66 3.67 13.16
N ILE A 313 -13.70 2.82 12.78
CA ILE A 313 -12.33 2.85 13.32
C ILE A 313 -11.67 4.21 13.07
N LEU A 314 -11.77 4.75 11.85
CA LEU A 314 -11.26 6.10 11.54
C LEU A 314 -11.89 7.15 12.46
N TYR A 315 -13.21 7.16 12.57
CA TYR A 315 -13.94 8.13 13.39
C TYR A 315 -13.53 8.08 14.87
N ILE A 316 -13.40 6.87 15.43
CA ILE A 316 -12.99 6.69 16.82
C ILE A 316 -11.58 7.25 17.04
N GLY A 317 -10.62 6.93 16.17
CA GLY A 317 -9.25 7.42 16.33
C GLY A 317 -9.11 8.93 16.13
N LYS A 318 -9.91 9.54 15.25
CA LYS A 318 -10.02 11.01 15.15
C LYS A 318 -10.55 11.60 16.46
N THR A 319 -11.62 11.01 16.99
CA THR A 319 -12.24 11.43 18.24
C THR A 319 -11.26 11.34 19.42
N LYS A 320 -10.51 10.23 19.53
CA LYS A 320 -9.49 10.04 20.58
C LYS A 320 -8.46 11.17 20.62
N ARG A 321 -8.05 11.67 19.45
CA ARG A 321 -7.06 12.76 19.32
C ARG A 321 -7.64 14.14 19.60
N ILE A 322 -8.90 14.34 19.23
CA ILE A 322 -9.55 15.67 19.31
C ILE A 322 -10.13 15.96 20.69
N LEU A 323 -10.64 14.94 21.40
CA LEU A 323 -11.23 15.16 22.74
C LEU A 323 -10.28 15.86 23.73
N PRO A 324 -8.99 15.45 23.85
CA PRO A 324 -8.05 16.15 24.74
C PRO A 324 -7.77 17.59 24.32
N MET A 325 -7.88 17.90 23.02
CA MET A 325 -7.73 19.27 22.50
C MET A 325 -8.93 20.15 22.87
N LEU A 326 -10.14 19.56 22.88
CA LEU A 326 -11.36 20.24 23.31
C LEU A 326 -11.33 20.49 24.82
N ARG A 327 -10.98 19.48 25.61
CA ARG A 327 -10.90 19.62 27.07
C ARG A 327 -9.86 18.65 27.60
N ALA A 328 -8.85 19.17 28.30
CA ALA A 328 -7.71 18.37 28.75
C ALA A 328 -8.08 17.15 29.62
N GLN A 329 -9.24 17.17 30.29
CA GLN A 329 -9.75 16.05 31.10
C GLN A 329 -10.71 15.12 30.34
N SER A 330 -11.09 15.47 29.11
CA SER A 330 -11.96 14.65 28.27
C SER A 330 -11.12 13.63 27.53
N GLU A 331 -11.39 12.35 27.79
CA GLU A 331 -10.72 11.24 27.15
C GLU A 331 -11.73 10.20 26.68
N LEU A 332 -11.46 9.59 25.53
CA LEU A 332 -12.14 8.37 25.13
C LEU A 332 -11.47 7.16 25.79
N CYS A 333 -12.12 6.61 26.81
CA CYS A 333 -11.67 5.37 27.45
C CYS A 333 -12.08 4.16 26.61
N LEU A 334 -11.08 3.41 26.13
CA LEU A 334 -11.29 2.10 25.49
C LEU A 334 -11.58 1.05 26.56
N ALA A 335 -12.78 1.07 27.15
CA ALA A 335 -13.17 0.03 28.07
C ALA A 335 -13.30 -1.31 27.34
N ASN A 336 -12.87 -2.40 27.99
CA ASN A 336 -13.14 -3.78 27.59
C ASN A 336 -12.56 -4.21 26.23
N ILE A 337 -11.26 -3.96 25.97
CA ILE A 337 -10.57 -4.63 24.86
C ILE A 337 -10.83 -6.16 24.97
N PRO A 338 -11.25 -6.83 23.88
CA PRO A 338 -11.56 -8.26 23.92
C PRO A 338 -10.42 -9.09 24.52
N ARG A 339 -10.77 -10.08 25.35
CA ARG A 339 -9.79 -10.88 26.13
C ARG A 339 -8.83 -11.68 25.26
N ASP A 340 -9.24 -12.03 24.04
CA ASP A 340 -8.43 -12.70 23.02
C ASP A 340 -7.54 -11.74 22.22
N GLY A 341 -7.67 -10.43 22.44
CA GLY A 341 -6.94 -9.38 21.73
C GLY A 341 -7.40 -9.15 20.30
N ILE A 342 -8.51 -9.77 19.87
CA ILE A 342 -9.05 -9.62 18.51
C ILE A 342 -10.30 -8.75 18.59
N PHE A 343 -10.30 -7.60 17.90
CA PHE A 343 -11.50 -6.77 17.90
C PHE A 343 -12.64 -7.46 17.13
N ASN A 344 -13.87 -7.20 17.56
CA ASN A 344 -15.06 -7.60 16.82
C ASN A 344 -15.92 -6.39 16.46
N LYS A 345 -16.82 -6.57 15.50
CA LYS A 345 -17.68 -5.49 14.97
C LYS A 345 -18.60 -4.88 16.04
N GLU A 346 -19.04 -5.67 17.00
CA GLU A 346 -19.91 -5.23 18.09
C GLU A 346 -19.16 -4.29 19.05
N TRP A 347 -17.94 -4.66 19.43
CA TRP A 347 -17.08 -3.85 20.27
C TRP A 347 -16.73 -2.52 19.57
N ILE A 348 -16.29 -2.56 18.30
CA ILE A 348 -16.07 -1.34 17.50
C ILE A 348 -17.34 -0.49 17.44
N GLY A 349 -18.51 -1.09 17.24
CA GLY A 349 -19.80 -0.41 17.25
C GLY A 349 -20.09 0.29 18.58
N SER A 350 -19.80 -0.36 19.71
CA SER A 350 -20.00 0.22 21.05
C SER A 350 -19.07 1.41 21.33
N VAL A 351 -17.79 1.29 20.95
CA VAL A 351 -16.80 2.37 21.11
C VAL A 351 -17.12 3.53 20.16
N TYR A 352 -17.60 3.24 18.95
CA TYR A 352 -18.08 4.24 18.01
C TYR A 352 -19.27 5.02 18.57
N ALA A 353 -20.27 4.35 19.15
CA ALA A 353 -21.41 5.02 19.78
C ALA A 353 -20.96 5.93 20.94
N LEU A 354 -20.05 5.45 21.80
CA LEU A 354 -19.46 6.25 22.87
C LEU A 354 -18.70 7.48 22.32
N SER A 355 -17.97 7.30 21.22
CA SER A 355 -17.25 8.39 20.55
C SER A 355 -18.20 9.48 20.04
N GLN A 356 -19.32 9.08 19.42
CA GLN A 356 -20.35 10.01 18.97
C GLN A 356 -21.00 10.77 20.13
N GLU A 357 -21.30 10.08 21.24
CA GLU A 357 -21.86 10.69 22.44
C GLU A 357 -20.90 11.74 23.02
N ARG A 358 -19.60 11.44 23.07
CA ARG A 358 -18.58 12.36 23.58
C ARG A 358 -18.39 13.59 22.70
N ILE A 359 -18.33 13.41 21.38
CA ILE A 359 -18.26 14.54 20.44
C ILE A 359 -19.52 15.41 20.54
N LYS A 360 -20.71 14.79 20.59
CA LYS A 360 -21.98 15.50 20.81
C LYS A 360 -21.90 16.37 22.06
N LYS A 361 -21.48 15.79 23.20
CA LYS A 361 -21.40 16.51 24.46
C LYS A 361 -20.40 17.66 24.41
N GLU A 362 -19.13 17.37 24.11
CA GLU A 362 -18.07 18.38 24.25
C GLU A 362 -18.17 19.44 23.13
N LEU A 363 -18.30 19.05 21.86
CA LEU A 363 -18.27 20.00 20.74
C LEU A 363 -19.61 20.73 20.54
N PHE A 364 -20.73 20.00 20.54
CA PHE A 364 -22.02 20.58 20.18
C PHE A 364 -22.77 21.18 21.37
N LEU A 365 -22.66 20.60 22.57
CA LEU A 365 -23.37 21.09 23.76
C LEU A 365 -22.51 22.06 24.58
N GLU A 366 -21.28 21.70 24.94
CA GLU A 366 -20.43 22.56 25.78
C GLU A 366 -19.84 23.74 24.99
N TYR A 367 -19.26 23.48 23.81
CA TYR A 367 -18.77 24.54 22.90
C TYR A 367 -19.86 25.16 22.01
N LYS A 368 -21.10 24.71 22.18
CA LYS A 368 -22.29 25.26 21.51
C LYS A 368 -22.13 25.46 20.00
N ALA A 369 -21.58 24.47 19.29
CA ALA A 369 -21.27 24.59 17.87
C ALA A 369 -22.46 25.08 17.00
N TYR A 370 -23.70 24.77 17.35
CA TYR A 370 -24.87 25.30 16.62
C TYR A 370 -25.15 26.78 16.85
N GLU A 371 -24.80 27.33 18.02
CA GLU A 371 -24.88 28.76 18.27
C GLU A 371 -23.86 29.49 17.38
N HIS A 372 -22.65 28.96 17.25
CA HIS A 372 -21.64 29.47 16.30
C HIS A 372 -22.15 29.46 14.85
N LEU A 373 -22.73 28.35 14.39
CA LEU A 373 -23.33 28.28 13.05
C LEU A 373 -24.49 29.26 12.86
N ARG A 374 -25.25 29.57 13.93
CA ARG A 374 -26.28 30.59 13.88
C ARG A 374 -25.68 32.00 13.76
N ILE A 375 -24.59 32.29 14.48
CA ILE A 375 -23.92 33.59 14.38
C ILE A 375 -23.28 33.77 13.00
N ILE A 376 -22.69 32.73 12.40
CA ILE A 376 -22.20 32.78 11.01
C ILE A 376 -23.32 33.24 10.05
N ARG A 377 -24.52 32.64 10.17
CA ARG A 377 -25.68 33.07 9.37
C ARG A 377 -26.01 34.54 9.61
N ASP A 378 -26.12 34.92 10.89
CA ASP A 378 -26.62 36.22 11.28
C ASP A 378 -25.67 37.36 10.91
N VAL A 379 -24.36 37.11 10.94
CA VAL A 379 -23.31 38.06 10.59
C VAL A 379 -23.05 38.08 9.08
N PHE A 380 -22.64 36.96 8.48
CA PHE A 380 -22.16 36.95 7.09
C PHE A 380 -23.29 37.04 6.06
N PHE A 381 -24.48 36.57 6.40
CA PHE A 381 -25.66 36.73 5.54
C PHE A 381 -26.56 37.88 5.99
N LEU A 382 -26.15 38.67 6.99
CA LEU A 382 -26.91 39.83 7.50
C LEU A 382 -28.38 39.48 7.78
N PHE A 383 -28.63 38.28 8.30
CA PHE A 383 -29.98 37.78 8.54
C PHE A 383 -30.68 38.57 9.65
N ARG A 384 -29.93 39.01 10.67
CA ARG A 384 -30.46 39.77 11.79
C ARG A 384 -30.63 41.25 11.41
N SER A 385 -31.88 41.72 11.37
CA SER A 385 -32.18 43.06 10.82
C SER A 385 -31.64 44.23 11.66
N ASP A 386 -31.61 44.13 13.00
CA ASP A 386 -31.02 45.17 13.86
C ASP A 386 -29.52 45.35 13.62
N PHE A 387 -28.77 44.26 13.46
CA PHE A 387 -27.37 44.28 13.06
C PHE A 387 -27.20 44.90 11.67
N ALA A 388 -27.95 44.39 10.68
CA ALA A 388 -27.86 44.89 9.31
C ALA A 388 -28.21 46.38 9.18
N TYR A 389 -29.25 46.86 9.88
CA TYR A 389 -29.63 48.27 9.86
C TYR A 389 -28.61 49.17 10.57
N SER A 390 -28.02 48.71 11.67
CA SER A 390 -26.97 49.45 12.37
C SER A 390 -25.73 49.60 11.49
N LEU A 391 -25.33 48.52 10.82
CA LEU A 391 -24.18 48.50 9.91
C LEU A 391 -24.38 49.40 8.70
N VAL A 392 -25.56 49.37 8.06
CA VAL A 392 -25.88 50.28 6.95
C VAL A 392 -26.02 51.73 7.44
N GLY A 393 -26.52 51.94 8.67
CA GLY A 393 -26.63 53.25 9.30
C GLY A 393 -25.27 53.95 9.50
N LEU A 394 -24.19 53.20 9.74
CA LEU A 394 -22.83 53.78 9.77
C LEU A 394 -22.44 54.45 8.45
N LEU A 395 -22.92 53.92 7.32
CA LEU A 395 -22.63 54.50 6.01
C LEU A 395 -23.31 55.86 5.80
N ASP A 396 -24.41 56.13 6.50
CA ASP A 396 -25.11 57.41 6.39
C ASP A 396 -24.35 58.57 7.06
N HIS A 397 -23.39 58.25 7.93
CA HIS A 397 -22.54 59.21 8.64
C HIS A 397 -21.17 59.42 7.96
N LEU A 398 -20.95 58.83 6.78
CA LEU A 398 -19.69 58.91 6.02
C LEU A 398 -19.27 60.33 5.63
N GLU A 399 -20.20 61.28 5.53
CA GLU A 399 -19.87 62.70 5.28
C GLU A 399 -19.26 63.39 6.51
N GLU A 400 -19.45 62.83 7.72
CA GLU A 400 -19.00 63.40 9.00
C GLU A 400 -17.82 62.64 9.63
N CYS A 401 -17.73 61.31 9.45
CA CYS A 401 -16.60 60.48 9.89
C CYS A 401 -16.42 59.25 8.97
N PRO A 402 -15.18 58.87 8.59
CA PRO A 402 -14.94 57.63 7.86
C PRO A 402 -15.33 56.42 8.74
N VAL A 403 -15.91 55.38 8.11
CA VAL A 403 -16.15 54.09 8.78
C VAL A 403 -14.80 53.55 9.23
N ASP A 404 -14.66 53.27 10.53
CA ASP A 404 -13.49 52.59 11.08
C ASP A 404 -13.89 51.20 11.60
N ALA A 405 -12.88 50.31 11.74
CA ALA A 405 -13.12 48.95 12.21
C ALA A 405 -13.72 48.94 13.62
N VAL A 406 -13.34 49.91 14.47
CA VAL A 406 -13.80 50.04 15.85
C VAL A 406 -15.32 50.23 15.91
N SER A 407 -15.89 51.10 15.07
CA SER A 407 -17.35 51.30 15.03
C SER A 407 -18.12 50.05 14.61
N VAL A 408 -17.54 49.23 13.72
CA VAL A 408 -18.15 47.96 13.30
C VAL A 408 -18.04 46.92 14.40
N ASP A 409 -16.91 46.85 15.10
CA ASP A 409 -16.71 45.99 16.26
C ASP A 409 -17.70 46.33 17.39
N GLU A 410 -17.94 47.62 17.68
CA GLU A 410 -18.94 48.05 18.66
C GLU A 410 -20.37 47.58 18.31
N ILE A 411 -20.73 47.56 17.02
CA ILE A 411 -22.02 47.04 16.55
C ILE A 411 -22.07 45.51 16.67
N LEU A 412 -20.99 44.82 16.30
CA LEU A 412 -20.88 43.37 16.47
C LEU A 412 -21.04 42.99 17.94
N ASP A 413 -20.34 43.68 18.85
CA ASP A 413 -20.44 43.48 20.30
C ASP A 413 -21.84 43.81 20.83
N GLY A 414 -22.45 44.91 20.37
CA GLY A 414 -23.80 45.30 20.78
C GLY A 414 -24.89 44.31 20.35
N CYS A 415 -24.72 43.67 19.20
CA CYS A 415 -25.68 42.69 18.68
C CYS A 415 -25.41 41.27 19.18
N PHE A 416 -24.17 40.80 19.15
CA PHE A 416 -23.80 39.40 19.36
C PHE A 416 -22.98 39.17 20.64
N GLY A 417 -22.60 40.23 21.35
CA GLY A 417 -21.66 40.14 22.46
C GLY A 417 -20.24 39.82 21.97
N GLN A 418 -19.36 39.50 22.92
CA GLN A 418 -17.95 39.20 22.63
C GLN A 418 -17.74 37.91 21.80
N GLU A 419 -18.79 37.09 21.64
CA GLU A 419 -18.71 35.81 20.92
C GLU A 419 -18.31 36.02 19.45
N ALA A 420 -18.83 37.05 18.77
CA ALA A 420 -18.53 37.29 17.35
C ALA A 420 -17.09 37.77 17.10
N ALA A 421 -16.52 38.54 18.02
CA ALA A 421 -15.17 39.08 17.91
C ALA A 421 -14.09 37.98 17.89
N GLU A 422 -14.41 36.79 18.42
CA GLU A 422 -13.48 35.65 18.42
C GLU A 422 -13.22 35.10 17.02
N PHE A 423 -14.18 35.23 16.09
CA PHE A 423 -14.11 34.57 14.78
C PHE A 423 -14.45 35.47 13.58
N VAL A 424 -14.66 36.77 13.79
CA VAL A 424 -14.86 37.75 12.72
C VAL A 424 -13.70 38.74 12.73
N ASP A 425 -13.13 38.99 11.56
CA ASP A 425 -12.25 40.12 11.30
C ASP A 425 -12.99 41.18 10.50
N VAL A 426 -12.88 42.43 10.94
CA VAL A 426 -13.38 43.58 10.18
C VAL A 426 -12.24 44.15 9.35
N MET A 427 -12.45 44.19 8.03
CA MET A 427 -11.56 44.89 7.12
C MET A 427 -12.29 46.09 6.53
N VAL A 428 -11.71 47.28 6.72
CA VAL A 428 -12.19 48.52 6.10
C VAL A 428 -11.09 49.08 5.20
N GLN A 429 -11.39 49.25 3.91
CA GLN A 429 -10.51 49.89 2.93
C GLN A 429 -11.27 51.00 2.22
N GLY A 430 -11.04 52.26 2.61
CA GLY A 430 -11.81 53.39 2.11
C GLY A 430 -13.28 53.28 2.52
N ASN A 431 -14.19 53.20 1.55
CA ASN A 431 -15.63 53.00 1.79
C ASN A 431 -16.07 51.53 1.69
N GLU A 432 -15.13 50.61 1.48
CA GLU A 432 -15.41 49.18 1.37
C GLU A 432 -15.28 48.51 2.74
N LEU A 433 -16.39 47.94 3.20
CA LEU A 433 -16.47 47.11 4.38
C LEU A 433 -16.47 45.64 3.96
N SER A 434 -15.62 44.83 4.59
CA SER A 434 -15.59 43.38 4.45
C SER A 434 -15.51 42.71 5.81
N LEU A 435 -16.26 41.64 5.99
CA LEU A 435 -16.14 40.76 7.15
C LEU A 435 -15.46 39.46 6.71
N VAL A 436 -14.42 39.06 7.43
CA VAL A 436 -13.63 37.85 7.15
C VAL A 436 -13.83 36.86 8.30
N TYR A 437 -14.08 35.60 7.96
CA TYR A 437 -14.21 34.54 8.96
C TYR A 437 -12.82 34.02 9.37
N LYS A 438 -12.52 34.06 10.66
CA LYS A 438 -11.33 33.41 11.22
C LYS A 438 -11.67 31.97 11.57
N GLU A 439 -10.90 31.04 11.05
CA GLU A 439 -11.00 29.64 11.45
C GLU A 439 -10.40 29.46 12.84
N THR A 440 -11.26 29.47 13.86
CA THR A 440 -10.86 29.28 15.25
C THR A 440 -11.18 27.87 15.75
N PHE A 441 -10.28 27.32 16.56
CA PHE A 441 -10.54 26.09 17.30
C PHE A 441 -11.50 26.40 18.46
N PRO A 442 -12.55 25.59 18.71
CA PRO A 442 -12.79 24.26 18.14
C PRO A 442 -13.70 24.21 16.90
N TYR A 443 -14.22 25.34 16.44
CA TYR A 443 -15.18 25.38 15.34
C TYR A 443 -14.59 24.93 14.00
N SER A 444 -13.28 25.09 13.80
CA SER A 444 -12.53 24.56 12.66
C SER A 444 -12.60 23.03 12.51
N ILE A 445 -13.07 22.29 13.52
CA ILE A 445 -13.41 20.85 13.38
C ILE A 445 -14.60 20.64 12.42
N ILE A 446 -15.52 21.61 12.34
CA ILE A 446 -16.75 21.54 11.54
C ILE A 446 -16.64 22.47 10.32
N VAL A 447 -16.14 23.69 10.50
CA VAL A 447 -16.09 24.72 9.47
C VAL A 447 -14.62 25.06 9.18
N GLY A 448 -13.99 24.21 8.37
CA GLY A 448 -12.70 24.46 7.74
C GLY A 448 -12.90 24.88 6.29
N ASN A 449 -12.06 25.80 5.81
CA ASN A 449 -12.00 26.28 4.42
C ASN A 449 -13.27 26.94 3.85
N ILE A 450 -14.17 27.48 4.70
CA ILE A 450 -15.37 28.20 4.23
C ILE A 450 -15.21 29.73 4.17
N SER A 451 -14.07 30.26 4.58
CA SER A 451 -13.87 31.72 4.69
C SER A 451 -14.09 32.46 3.36
N GLU A 452 -13.57 31.93 2.25
CA GLU A 452 -13.74 32.53 0.92
C GLU A 452 -15.21 32.50 0.47
N ILE A 453 -15.92 31.41 0.77
CA ILE A 453 -17.34 31.24 0.46
C ILE A 453 -18.15 32.27 1.25
N LEU A 454 -17.87 32.42 2.55
CA LEU A 454 -18.53 33.41 3.42
C LEU A 454 -18.25 34.84 2.98
N LEU A 455 -17.01 35.16 2.58
CA LEU A 455 -16.66 36.48 2.08
C LEU A 455 -17.46 36.83 0.82
N SER A 456 -17.56 35.90 -0.14
CA SER A 456 -18.40 36.09 -1.33
C SER A 456 -19.89 36.21 -0.99
N GLY A 457 -20.35 35.53 0.06
CA GLY A 457 -21.72 35.65 0.54
C GLY A 457 -21.98 37.03 1.12
N PHE A 458 -21.09 37.50 2.00
CA PHE A 458 -21.19 38.80 2.65
C PHE A 458 -21.28 39.94 1.65
N GLU A 459 -20.40 39.98 0.63
CA GLU A 459 -20.41 41.04 -0.39
C GLU A 459 -21.79 41.19 -1.06
N LEU A 460 -22.43 40.07 -1.38
CA LEU A 460 -23.74 40.05 -2.03
C LEU A 460 -24.84 40.55 -1.10
N PHE A 461 -24.93 39.98 0.11
CA PHE A 461 -25.97 40.31 1.07
C PHE A 461 -25.82 41.73 1.64
N TRP A 462 -24.58 42.21 1.77
CA TRP A 462 -24.26 43.59 2.14
C TRP A 462 -24.83 44.58 1.13
N ASN A 463 -24.55 44.36 -0.15
CA ASN A 463 -25.05 45.24 -1.21
C ASN A 463 -26.58 45.19 -1.33
N LEU A 464 -27.19 44.02 -1.11
CA LEU A 464 -28.64 43.86 -1.06
C LEU A 464 -29.26 44.66 0.10
N ARG A 465 -28.71 44.55 1.32
CA ARG A 465 -29.17 45.32 2.49
C ARG A 465 -29.05 46.83 2.26
N ARG A 466 -27.95 47.29 1.67
CA ARG A 466 -27.75 48.71 1.32
C ARG A 466 -28.80 49.23 0.35
N VAL A 467 -29.14 48.45 -0.69
CA VAL A 467 -30.20 48.81 -1.65
C VAL A 467 -31.55 48.92 -0.95
N ILE A 468 -31.94 47.89 -0.17
CA ILE A 468 -33.24 47.88 0.54
C ILE A 468 -33.35 49.09 1.46
N TYR A 469 -32.33 49.32 2.30
CA TYR A 469 -32.31 50.43 3.24
C TYR A 469 -32.39 51.79 2.55
N SER A 470 -31.60 51.99 1.49
CA SER A 470 -31.56 53.25 0.75
C SER A 470 -32.89 53.57 0.06
N VAL A 471 -33.58 52.56 -0.48
CA VAL A 471 -34.93 52.72 -1.05
C VAL A 471 -35.93 53.09 0.05
N CYS A 472 -35.87 52.44 1.21
CA CYS A 472 -36.72 52.79 2.35
C CYS A 472 -36.42 54.21 2.87
N LYS A 473 -35.15 54.63 2.90
CA LYS A 473 -34.72 55.98 3.29
C LYS A 473 -35.24 57.04 2.31
N MET A 474 -35.18 56.77 1.01
CA MET A 474 -35.77 57.63 -0.02
C MET A 474 -37.27 57.85 0.22
N TYR A 475 -38.02 56.79 0.56
CA TYR A 475 -39.42 56.93 0.94
C TYR A 475 -39.61 57.77 2.20
N LYS A 476 -38.83 57.53 3.26
CA LYS A 476 -38.91 58.32 4.51
C LYS A 476 -38.73 59.82 4.27
N ASN A 477 -37.84 60.18 3.33
CA ASN A 477 -37.51 61.57 3.01
C ASN A 477 -38.51 62.22 2.05
N SER A 478 -38.98 61.53 1.01
CA SER A 478 -39.83 62.13 -0.04
C SER A 478 -41.33 61.91 0.16
N ARG A 479 -41.73 60.80 0.79
CA ARG A 479 -43.13 60.43 1.12
C ARG A 479 -44.13 60.53 -0.04
N THR A 480 -43.72 60.17 -1.26
CA THR A 480 -44.60 60.13 -2.44
C THR A 480 -45.17 58.73 -2.69
N PRO A 481 -46.32 58.58 -3.39
CA PRO A 481 -46.86 57.27 -3.76
C PRO A 481 -45.87 56.40 -4.55
N ALA A 482 -45.08 57.00 -5.44
CA ALA A 482 -44.08 56.27 -6.23
C ALA A 482 -42.93 55.75 -5.35
N THR A 483 -42.44 56.56 -4.41
CA THR A 483 -41.42 56.11 -3.45
C THR A 483 -41.95 55.09 -2.45
N PHE A 484 -43.25 55.14 -2.12
CA PHE A 484 -43.91 54.13 -1.28
C PHE A 484 -43.97 52.77 -1.99
N ALA A 485 -44.35 52.75 -3.28
CA ALA A 485 -44.38 51.53 -4.08
C ALA A 485 -43.00 50.86 -4.17
N LEU A 486 -41.94 51.64 -4.35
CA LEU A 486 -40.56 51.14 -4.32
C LEU A 486 -40.19 50.53 -2.96
N ALA A 487 -40.56 51.19 -1.86
CA ALA A 487 -40.31 50.67 -0.51
C ALA A 487 -41.07 49.37 -0.25
N CYS A 488 -42.31 49.22 -0.74
CA CYS A 488 -43.06 47.96 -0.67
C CYS A 488 -42.33 46.83 -1.41
N ARG A 489 -41.86 47.09 -2.64
CA ARG A 489 -41.11 46.09 -3.42
C ARG A 489 -39.78 45.71 -2.77
N ALA A 490 -39.07 46.68 -2.19
CA ALA A 490 -37.85 46.41 -1.42
C ALA A 490 -38.15 45.50 -0.20
N GLY A 491 -39.28 45.71 0.47
CA GLY A 491 -39.73 44.84 1.56
C GLY A 491 -40.12 43.42 1.10
N GLU A 492 -40.71 43.28 -0.08
CA GLU A 492 -40.98 41.95 -0.68
C GLU A 492 -39.69 41.19 -0.99
N ILE A 493 -38.69 41.88 -1.55
CA ILE A 493 -37.35 41.34 -1.78
C ILE A 493 -36.71 40.92 -0.46
N GLU A 494 -36.75 41.78 0.57
CA GLU A 494 -36.23 41.46 1.90
C GLU A 494 -36.87 40.18 2.45
N TYR A 495 -38.20 40.12 2.45
CA TYR A 495 -38.92 38.94 2.92
C TYR A 495 -38.54 37.67 2.13
N TYR A 496 -38.41 37.76 0.81
CA TYR A 496 -38.03 36.61 0.00
C TYR A 496 -36.62 36.09 0.34
N TYR A 497 -35.59 36.94 0.26
CA TYR A 497 -34.21 36.47 0.46
C TYR A 497 -33.95 36.02 1.90
N PHE A 498 -34.42 36.77 2.89
CA PHE A 498 -34.10 36.45 4.28
C PHE A 498 -35.01 35.34 4.82
N GLU A 499 -36.34 35.44 4.68
CA GLU A 499 -37.27 34.46 5.25
C GLU A 499 -37.47 33.22 4.38
N LYS A 500 -37.51 33.36 3.05
CA LYS A 500 -37.77 32.20 2.15
C LYS A 500 -36.52 31.49 1.69
N VAL A 501 -35.38 32.18 1.55
CA VAL A 501 -34.13 31.57 1.08
C VAL A 501 -33.20 31.27 2.25
N VAL A 502 -32.67 32.30 2.92
CA VAL A 502 -31.68 32.11 4.01
C VAL A 502 -32.24 31.27 5.14
N HIS A 503 -33.39 31.63 5.70
CA HIS A 503 -33.97 30.89 6.82
C HIS A 503 -34.38 29.46 6.46
N ALA A 504 -34.94 29.25 5.26
CA ALA A 504 -35.37 27.91 4.82
C ALA A 504 -34.19 26.97 4.55
N LEU A 505 -33.11 27.48 3.94
CA LEU A 505 -31.90 26.70 3.66
C LEU A 505 -31.08 26.49 4.94
N TRP A 506 -31.06 27.45 5.86
CA TRP A 506 -30.33 27.38 7.13
C TRP A 506 -31.08 26.65 8.25
N SER A 507 -31.57 25.45 7.96
CA SER A 507 -32.27 24.58 8.92
C SER A 507 -31.50 23.29 9.17
N PHE A 508 -31.18 23.06 10.44
CA PHE A 508 -30.61 21.79 10.92
C PHE A 508 -31.65 20.92 11.65
N LYS A 509 -32.82 21.47 11.99
CA LYS A 509 -33.78 20.86 12.94
C LYS A 509 -34.34 19.51 12.48
N ASP A 510 -34.45 19.31 11.17
CA ASP A 510 -35.03 18.11 10.58
C ASP A 510 -33.95 17.08 10.17
N LEU A 511 -32.68 17.34 10.47
CA LEU A 511 -31.62 16.38 10.18
C LEU A 511 -31.67 15.19 11.15
N PRO A 512 -31.48 13.96 10.67
CA PRO A 512 -31.27 12.80 11.51
C PRO A 512 -30.17 13.03 12.55
N GLU A 513 -30.34 12.47 13.75
CA GLU A 513 -29.36 12.59 14.84
C GLU A 513 -27.96 12.10 14.43
N GLU A 514 -27.89 11.07 13.58
CA GLU A 514 -26.65 10.53 13.00
C GLU A 514 -25.90 11.50 12.08
N ILE A 515 -26.57 12.56 11.64
CA ILE A 515 -26.00 13.66 10.85
C ILE A 515 -25.69 14.82 11.79
N LEU A 516 -26.64 15.21 12.64
CA LEU A 516 -26.53 16.34 13.56
C LEU A 516 -25.19 16.40 14.29
N TYR A 517 -24.77 15.29 14.90
CA TYR A 517 -23.59 15.29 15.77
C TYR A 517 -22.35 14.66 15.12
N ASN A 518 -22.32 14.61 13.78
CA ASN A 518 -21.16 14.12 13.04
C ASN A 518 -20.45 15.30 12.35
N PRO A 519 -19.22 15.66 12.78
CA PRO A 519 -18.50 16.81 12.23
C PRO A 519 -18.34 16.79 10.71
N GLU A 520 -17.96 15.65 10.14
CA GLU A 520 -17.75 15.49 8.69
C GLU A 520 -19.05 15.71 7.90
N LYS A 521 -20.16 15.13 8.37
CA LYS A 521 -21.45 15.28 7.68
C LYS A 521 -22.00 16.70 7.79
N ILE A 522 -21.82 17.35 8.95
CA ILE A 522 -22.24 18.73 9.15
C ILE A 522 -21.39 19.70 8.35
N SER A 523 -20.07 19.50 8.33
CA SER A 523 -19.13 20.29 7.53
C SER A 523 -19.56 20.34 6.06
N LYS A 524 -19.74 19.16 5.46
CA LYS A 524 -20.22 19.04 4.09
C LYS A 524 -21.61 19.67 3.89
N LYS A 525 -22.53 19.49 4.83
CA LYS A 525 -23.87 20.07 4.76
C LYS A 525 -23.82 21.61 4.76
N ILE A 526 -22.94 22.21 5.55
CA ILE A 526 -22.75 23.66 5.60
C ILE A 526 -22.16 24.14 4.28
N GLU A 527 -21.11 23.49 3.78
CA GLU A 527 -20.49 23.81 2.49
C GLU A 527 -21.54 23.77 1.36
N ASP A 528 -22.30 22.67 1.26
CA ASP A 528 -23.37 22.51 0.28
C ASP A 528 -24.43 23.61 0.41
N MET A 529 -24.84 23.94 1.65
CA MET A 529 -25.81 25.01 1.92
C MET A 529 -25.29 26.38 1.52
N LEU A 530 -24.04 26.71 1.84
CA LEU A 530 -23.41 27.98 1.50
C LEU A 530 -23.30 28.15 -0.01
N CYS A 531 -22.79 27.13 -0.70
CA CYS A 531 -22.67 27.12 -2.15
C CYS A 531 -24.04 27.29 -2.83
N HIS A 532 -25.05 26.55 -2.36
CA HIS A 532 -26.40 26.64 -2.91
C HIS A 532 -27.03 28.01 -2.66
N LEU A 533 -26.96 28.52 -1.43
CA LEU A 533 -27.48 29.83 -1.04
C LEU A 533 -26.88 30.94 -1.91
N ILE A 534 -25.56 30.96 -2.07
CA ILE A 534 -24.86 31.98 -2.86
C ILE A 534 -25.19 31.84 -4.34
N SER A 535 -25.24 30.62 -4.89
CA SER A 535 -25.59 30.40 -6.30
C SER A 535 -26.99 30.89 -6.61
N THR A 536 -27.98 30.49 -5.80
CA THR A 536 -29.38 30.91 -5.96
C THR A 536 -29.52 32.43 -5.92
N CYS A 537 -28.80 33.10 -5.01
CA CYS A 537 -28.84 34.55 -4.91
C CYS A 537 -28.10 35.25 -6.06
N LYS A 538 -27.00 34.70 -6.56
CA LYS A 538 -26.26 35.27 -7.71
C LYS A 538 -27.04 35.17 -9.02
N GLU A 539 -27.84 34.12 -9.20
CA GLU A 539 -28.69 33.93 -10.38
C GLU A 539 -29.80 34.98 -10.46
N THR A 540 -30.44 35.28 -9.33
CA THR A 540 -31.63 36.13 -9.23
C THR A 540 -31.31 37.60 -8.90
N CYS A 541 -30.15 37.87 -8.27
CA CYS A 541 -29.73 39.20 -7.84
C CYS A 541 -28.23 39.41 -8.02
N THR A 542 -27.80 39.77 -9.24
CA THR A 542 -26.37 40.00 -9.50
C THR A 542 -25.85 41.28 -8.83
N LEU A 543 -24.57 41.27 -8.41
CA LEU A 543 -23.87 42.46 -7.90
C LEU A 543 -23.95 43.65 -8.88
N SER A 544 -23.95 43.38 -10.19
CA SER A 544 -24.06 44.42 -11.22
C SER A 544 -25.38 45.19 -11.15
N ILE A 545 -26.49 44.50 -10.84
CA ILE A 545 -27.80 45.12 -10.67
C ILE A 545 -27.81 45.94 -9.38
N LEU A 546 -27.27 45.39 -8.29
CA LEU A 546 -27.23 46.05 -6.98
C LEU A 546 -26.40 47.34 -7.02
N HIS A 547 -25.20 47.30 -7.60
CA HIS A 547 -24.35 48.48 -7.77
C HIS A 547 -25.04 49.54 -8.63
N LYS A 548 -25.70 49.14 -9.72
CA LYS A 548 -26.43 50.08 -10.57
C LYS A 548 -27.59 50.76 -9.84
N ILE A 549 -28.31 50.03 -8.98
CA ILE A 549 -29.36 50.64 -8.14
C ILE A 549 -28.73 51.65 -7.16
N GLN A 550 -27.64 51.29 -6.50
CA GLN A 550 -26.93 52.18 -5.57
C GLN A 550 -26.42 53.46 -6.27
N GLU A 551 -25.85 53.36 -7.47
CA GLU A 551 -25.41 54.51 -8.27
C GLU A 551 -26.57 55.48 -8.57
N VAL A 552 -27.74 54.96 -8.92
CA VAL A 552 -28.93 55.77 -9.21
C VAL A 552 -29.49 56.41 -7.94
N LEU A 553 -29.41 55.72 -6.80
CA LEU A 553 -29.85 56.24 -5.50
C LEU A 553 -29.01 57.41 -4.97
N LEU A 554 -27.77 57.59 -5.45
CA LEU A 554 -26.93 58.74 -5.14
C LEU A 554 -27.31 60.01 -5.92
N GLN A 555 -28.18 59.88 -6.93
CA GLN A 555 -28.60 61.00 -7.77
C GLN A 555 -29.86 61.70 -7.21
N PRO A 556 -30.16 62.95 -7.61
CA PRO A 556 -31.39 63.62 -7.21
C PRO A 556 -32.65 62.81 -7.53
N VAL A 557 -33.64 62.84 -6.64
CA VAL A 557 -34.89 62.09 -6.80
C VAL A 557 -35.71 62.72 -7.94
N THR A 558 -35.78 62.02 -9.07
CA THR A 558 -36.58 62.38 -10.25
C THR A 558 -37.49 61.22 -10.65
N SER A 559 -38.55 61.50 -11.42
CA SER A 559 -39.44 60.46 -11.97
C SER A 559 -38.68 59.44 -12.83
N HIS A 560 -37.65 59.88 -13.54
CA HIS A 560 -36.78 59.01 -14.34
C HIS A 560 -35.97 58.04 -13.46
N ASN A 561 -35.33 58.53 -12.39
CA ASN A 561 -34.53 57.72 -11.49
C ASN A 561 -35.38 56.70 -10.72
N ILE A 562 -36.58 57.11 -10.28
CA ILE A 562 -37.57 56.22 -9.67
C ILE A 562 -37.95 55.07 -10.62
N HIS A 563 -38.18 55.36 -11.91
CA HIS A 563 -38.51 54.33 -12.91
C HIS A 563 -37.33 53.37 -13.16
N ILE A 564 -36.09 53.87 -13.17
CA ILE A 564 -34.91 53.01 -13.32
C ILE A 564 -34.79 52.06 -12.13
N ILE A 565 -34.94 52.56 -10.90
CA ILE A 565 -34.89 51.74 -9.68
C ILE A 565 -36.03 50.71 -9.72
N ASP A 566 -37.25 51.10 -10.08
CA ASP A 566 -38.39 50.17 -10.15
C ASP A 566 -38.14 49.00 -11.10
N ASN A 567 -37.65 49.30 -12.31
CA ASN A 567 -37.30 48.28 -13.31
C ASN A 567 -36.20 47.32 -12.82
N LEU A 568 -35.18 47.85 -12.14
CA LEU A 568 -34.07 47.04 -11.64
C LEU A 568 -34.50 46.18 -10.44
N LEU A 569 -35.31 46.70 -9.52
CA LEU A 569 -35.93 45.91 -8.46
C LEU A 569 -36.90 44.87 -9.02
N GLN A 570 -37.64 45.20 -10.10
CA GLN A 570 -38.55 44.26 -10.73
C GLN A 570 -37.79 43.04 -11.24
N ARG A 571 -36.62 43.23 -11.87
CA ARG A 571 -35.75 42.14 -12.34
C ARG A 571 -35.31 41.20 -11.23
N ILE A 572 -35.16 41.70 -10.00
CA ILE A 572 -34.81 40.88 -8.82
C ILE A 572 -36.01 40.03 -8.37
N THR A 573 -37.25 40.48 -8.66
CA THR A 573 -38.51 39.85 -8.22
C THR A 573 -39.25 39.05 -9.30
N SER A 574 -38.86 39.16 -10.58
CA SER A 574 -39.66 38.70 -11.73
C SER A 574 -39.29 37.31 -12.27
N GLU A 575 -38.51 36.54 -11.52
CA GLU A 575 -38.25 35.10 -11.71
C GLU A 575 -38.52 34.38 -10.37
#